data_AF-A0A9N8JU77-F1
#
_entry.id   AF-A0A9N8JU77-F1
#
_cell.length_a   1.000
_cell.length_b   1.000
_cell.length_c   1.000
_cell.angle_alpha   90.00
_cell.angle_beta   90.00
_cell.angle_gamma   90.00
#
_symmetry.space_group_name_H-M   'P 1'
#
loop_
_entity.id
_entity.type
_entity.pdbx_description
1 polymer ?
#
loop_
_entity_poly.entity_id
_entity_poly.type
_entity_poly.pdbx_seq_one_letter_code
_entity_poly.pdbx_strand_id
1 'polypeptide(L)'
;MSHEPLVTNLTLLYQTFAALHYISPTDIFSPPTTVNLDAATEAALSSEAIALLQRLPQLNPDLYSLPILPNGSQSVFYDDGDLDWSRRPTFQPEPEISKHAFVLSNPNIYGTSLIYDTTSEKLLPWEAWGKHVDLEIAEIENPFEMDDAKPVEQIMGPWIEKLLRLDWVPFGEELITEPDEANLVAMKGDVDVLEHDQLRFIKSSLRNVYLAAGWNDTANDLETAKKEFDGDLFEIKKLEWMKRTQEILDQAYDEGWTWSRIRTDLGLANSGKVTILDDWLPEGEQMRHIGL
;
A
#
# COMPACT_ATOMS: atom_id res chain seq x y z
N MET A 1 -28.61 8.19 6.40
CA MET A 1 -27.48 7.64 7.19
C MET A 1 -26.23 8.43 6.82
N SER A 2 -25.28 8.59 7.75
CA SER A 2 -24.23 9.60 7.65
C SER A 2 -22.89 8.91 7.44
N HIS A 3 -22.59 8.51 6.19
CA HIS A 3 -21.33 7.88 5.79
C HIS A 3 -20.09 8.80 5.86
N GLU A 4 -20.18 9.90 6.61
CA GLU A 4 -19.12 10.89 6.83
C GLU A 4 -17.81 10.28 7.34
N PRO A 5 -17.80 9.26 8.22
CA PRO A 5 -16.58 8.53 8.58
C PRO A 5 -15.81 8.02 7.36
N LEU A 6 -16.50 7.38 6.42
CA LEU A 6 -15.87 6.84 5.21
C LEU A 6 -15.34 7.97 4.32
N VAL A 7 -16.19 8.95 4.02
CA VAL A 7 -15.82 10.09 3.16
C VAL A 7 -14.60 10.81 3.73
N THR A 8 -14.62 11.11 5.03
CA THR A 8 -13.56 11.84 5.72
C THR A 8 -12.25 11.05 5.75
N ASN A 9 -12.28 9.79 6.19
CA ASN A 9 -11.05 9.00 6.32
C ASN A 9 -10.46 8.62 4.96
N LEU A 10 -11.28 8.32 3.96
CA LEU A 10 -10.78 8.01 2.61
C LEU A 10 -10.15 9.27 1.97
N THR A 11 -10.80 10.43 2.14
CA THR A 11 -10.23 11.72 1.69
C THR A 11 -8.90 12.00 2.37
N LEU A 12 -8.84 11.84 3.69
CA LEU A 12 -7.61 12.05 4.44
C LEU A 12 -6.51 11.06 4.03
N LEU A 13 -6.85 9.80 3.78
CA LEU A 13 -5.91 8.78 3.30
C LEU A 13 -5.29 9.18 1.96
N TYR A 14 -6.10 9.55 0.97
CA TYR A 14 -5.59 9.98 -0.34
C TYR A 14 -4.80 11.28 -0.26
N GLN A 15 -5.24 12.25 0.55
CA GLN A 15 -4.46 13.46 0.82
C GLN A 15 -3.11 13.15 1.49
N THR A 16 -3.07 12.16 2.38
CA THR A 16 -1.83 11.70 3.01
C THR A 16 -0.90 11.08 1.96
N PHE A 17 -1.41 10.27 1.04
CA PHE A 17 -0.61 9.74 -0.08
C PHE A 17 -0.06 10.83 -0.99
N ALA A 18 -0.86 11.84 -1.33
CA ALA A 18 -0.37 12.97 -2.11
C ALA A 18 0.68 13.80 -1.38
N ALA A 19 0.49 14.04 -0.07
CA ALA A 19 1.45 14.76 0.76
C ALA A 19 2.77 14.00 0.92
N LEU A 20 2.72 12.66 0.87
CA LEU A 20 3.90 11.80 0.87
C LEU A 20 4.45 11.57 -0.56
N HIS A 21 3.93 12.24 -1.58
CA HIS A 21 4.37 12.12 -2.98
C HIS A 21 4.22 10.69 -3.56
N TYR A 22 3.22 9.91 -3.11
CA TYR A 22 2.93 8.59 -3.68
C TYR A 22 2.09 8.68 -4.94
N ILE A 23 1.24 9.69 -4.97
CA ILE A 23 0.38 10.07 -6.09
C ILE A 23 0.48 11.60 -6.25
N SER A 24 0.13 12.11 -7.42
CA SER A 24 0.00 13.55 -7.58
C SER A 24 -1.28 14.03 -6.87
N PRO A 25 -1.30 15.25 -6.28
CA PRO A 25 -2.54 15.87 -5.85
C PRO A 25 -3.58 15.98 -6.98
N THR A 26 -3.14 16.04 -8.24
CA THR A 26 -4.03 16.06 -9.42
C THR A 26 -4.71 14.72 -9.71
N ASP A 27 -4.21 13.63 -9.12
CA ASP A 27 -4.80 12.30 -9.28
C ASP A 27 -5.99 12.06 -8.34
N ILE A 28 -6.29 13.00 -7.43
CA ILE A 28 -7.40 12.90 -6.51
C ILE A 28 -8.58 13.70 -7.05
N PHE A 29 -9.65 13.01 -7.43
CA PHE A 29 -10.87 13.64 -7.89
C PHE A 29 -11.81 13.94 -6.72
N SER A 30 -12.08 15.23 -6.52
CA SER A 30 -13.04 15.71 -5.53
C SER A 30 -14.47 15.27 -5.88
N PRO A 31 -15.29 14.89 -4.89
CA PRO A 31 -16.72 14.69 -5.10
C PRO A 31 -17.42 15.94 -5.65
N PRO A 32 -18.52 15.81 -6.42
CA PRO A 32 -19.14 14.55 -6.81
C PRO A 32 -18.35 13.83 -7.90
N THR A 33 -18.08 12.54 -7.69
CA THR A 33 -17.32 11.72 -8.64
C THR A 33 -18.24 11.05 -9.66
N THR A 34 -17.72 10.85 -10.86
CA THR A 34 -18.45 10.18 -11.94
C THR A 34 -18.59 8.70 -11.60
N VAL A 35 -19.81 8.18 -11.76
CA VAL A 35 -20.14 6.76 -11.65
C VAL A 35 -20.95 6.39 -12.88
N ASN A 36 -20.63 5.27 -13.52
CA ASN A 36 -21.46 4.74 -14.59
C ASN A 36 -22.77 4.18 -14.01
N LEU A 37 -23.84 4.98 -14.10
CA LEU A 37 -25.13 4.65 -13.49
C LEU A 37 -25.80 3.43 -14.12
N ASP A 38 -25.62 3.23 -15.43
CA ASP A 38 -26.20 2.09 -16.14
C ASP A 38 -25.50 0.80 -15.68
N ALA A 39 -24.16 0.77 -15.70
CA ALA A 39 -23.38 -0.37 -15.21
C ALA A 39 -23.63 -0.65 -13.71
N ALA A 40 -23.76 0.39 -12.89
CA ALA A 40 -24.04 0.22 -11.45
C ALA A 40 -25.43 -0.37 -11.20
N THR A 41 -26.41 -0.01 -12.04
CA THR A 41 -27.76 -0.56 -11.99
C THR A 41 -27.79 -2.02 -12.45
N GLU A 42 -27.04 -2.34 -13.51
CA GLU A 42 -26.88 -3.71 -14.02
C GLU A 42 -26.19 -4.63 -13.00
N ALA A 43 -25.15 -4.14 -12.31
CA ALA A 43 -24.51 -4.80 -11.17
C ALA A 43 -25.43 -4.93 -9.94
N ALA A 44 -26.65 -4.40 -10.00
CA ALA A 44 -27.67 -4.42 -8.95
C ALA A 44 -27.20 -3.79 -7.63
N LEU A 45 -26.41 -2.72 -7.69
CA LEU A 45 -26.11 -1.87 -6.53
C LEU A 45 -27.38 -1.11 -6.10
N SER A 46 -27.52 -0.90 -4.79
CA SER A 46 -28.62 -0.09 -4.26
C SER A 46 -28.42 1.40 -4.58
N SER A 47 -29.52 2.15 -4.67
CA SER A 47 -29.46 3.60 -4.88
C SER A 47 -28.68 4.34 -3.77
N GLU A 48 -28.69 3.79 -2.56
CA GLU A 48 -27.91 4.31 -1.44
C GLU A 48 -26.40 4.09 -1.64
N ALA A 49 -25.99 2.90 -2.07
CA ALA A 49 -24.59 2.62 -2.42
C ALA A 49 -24.10 3.51 -3.57
N ILE A 50 -24.90 3.66 -4.63
CA ILE A 50 -24.58 4.53 -5.77
C ILE A 50 -24.44 6.00 -5.32
N ALA A 51 -25.39 6.48 -4.52
CA ALA A 51 -25.33 7.85 -3.99
C ALA A 51 -24.12 8.07 -3.08
N LEU A 52 -23.69 7.06 -2.32
CA LEU A 52 -22.47 7.14 -1.53
C LEU A 52 -21.22 7.15 -2.42
N LEU A 53 -21.13 6.27 -3.43
CA LEU A 53 -20.01 6.22 -4.38
C LEU A 53 -19.75 7.58 -5.02
N GLN A 54 -20.81 8.29 -5.45
CA GLN A 54 -20.70 9.63 -6.01
C GLN A 54 -20.18 10.68 -5.01
N ARG A 55 -20.25 10.41 -3.70
CA ARG A 55 -19.76 11.29 -2.63
C ARG A 55 -18.35 10.95 -2.16
N LEU A 56 -17.78 9.82 -2.60
CA LEU A 56 -16.42 9.43 -2.25
C LEU A 56 -15.40 10.09 -3.18
N PRO A 57 -14.22 10.47 -2.67
CA PRO A 57 -13.11 10.82 -3.54
C PRO A 57 -12.72 9.58 -4.37
N GLN A 58 -12.37 9.79 -5.63
CA GLN A 58 -11.85 8.73 -6.51
C GLN A 58 -10.44 9.10 -6.96
N LEU A 59 -9.68 8.08 -7.33
CA LEU A 59 -8.34 8.23 -7.88
C LEU A 59 -8.38 8.18 -9.40
N ASN A 60 -7.39 8.79 -10.05
CA ASN A 60 -7.21 8.70 -11.50
C ASN A 60 -7.07 7.22 -11.94
N PRO A 61 -7.86 6.75 -12.93
CA PRO A 61 -7.74 5.41 -13.51
C PRO A 61 -6.34 5.00 -13.96
N ASP A 62 -5.48 5.95 -14.33
CA ASP A 62 -4.08 5.68 -14.69
C ASP A 62 -3.28 5.03 -13.53
N LEU A 63 -3.78 5.13 -12.31
CA LEU A 63 -3.19 4.54 -11.11
C LEU A 63 -3.61 3.09 -10.85
N TYR A 64 -4.37 2.44 -11.74
CA TYR A 64 -4.93 1.09 -11.52
C TYR A 64 -3.89 0.01 -11.17
N SER A 65 -2.67 0.15 -11.68
CA SER A 65 -1.59 -0.83 -11.46
C SER A 65 -0.85 -0.61 -10.14
N LEU A 66 -1.02 0.55 -9.52
CA LEU A 66 -0.28 0.91 -8.31
C LEU A 66 -0.97 0.33 -7.07
N PRO A 67 -0.24 -0.43 -6.23
CA PRO A 67 -0.74 -0.86 -4.93
C PRO A 67 -0.75 0.34 -3.97
N ILE A 68 -1.79 1.15 -4.08
CA ILE A 68 -1.86 2.43 -3.36
C ILE A 68 -2.33 2.23 -1.92
N LEU A 69 -3.14 1.21 -1.64
CA LEU A 69 -3.61 0.99 -0.29
C LEU A 69 -2.56 0.27 0.57
N PRO A 70 -2.49 0.55 1.87
CA PRO A 70 -1.35 0.10 2.68
C PRO A 70 -1.27 -1.42 2.89
N ASN A 71 -2.33 -2.15 2.55
CA ASN A 71 -2.37 -3.61 2.49
C ASN A 71 -1.92 -4.18 1.13
N GLY A 72 -1.37 -3.34 0.23
CA GLY A 72 -0.97 -3.70 -1.12
C GLY A 72 -2.13 -3.86 -2.11
N SER A 73 -3.36 -3.48 -1.72
CA SER A 73 -4.52 -3.53 -2.62
C SER A 73 -4.56 -2.33 -3.57
N GLN A 74 -5.18 -2.55 -4.72
CA GLN A 74 -5.30 -1.57 -5.80
C GLN A 74 -6.58 -0.76 -5.64
N SER A 75 -6.54 0.46 -6.15
CA SER A 75 -7.70 1.33 -6.27
C SER A 75 -8.73 0.75 -7.23
N VAL A 76 -9.99 1.12 -7.03
CA VAL A 76 -11.10 0.75 -7.93
C VAL A 76 -11.71 1.98 -8.56
N PHE A 77 -12.30 1.82 -9.75
CA PHE A 77 -12.81 2.91 -10.56
C PHE A 77 -14.25 2.62 -10.98
N TYR A 78 -15.17 3.52 -10.63
CA TYR A 78 -16.61 3.30 -10.80
C TYR A 78 -17.19 3.94 -12.06
N ASP A 79 -16.34 4.47 -12.94
CA ASP A 79 -16.69 4.97 -14.26
C ASP A 79 -16.62 3.89 -15.36
N ASP A 80 -16.24 2.66 -15.02
CA ASP A 80 -16.15 1.51 -15.92
C ASP A 80 -17.52 1.15 -16.57
N GLY A 81 -17.46 0.59 -17.78
CA GLY A 81 -18.59 0.01 -18.50
C GLY A 81 -19.15 -1.27 -17.87
N ASP A 82 -18.36 -1.95 -17.04
CA ASP A 82 -18.77 -3.15 -16.30
C ASP A 82 -18.42 -3.00 -14.80
N LEU A 83 -19.46 -3.04 -13.96
CA LEU A 83 -19.34 -2.93 -12.50
C LEU A 83 -19.74 -4.22 -11.78
N ASP A 84 -19.86 -5.36 -12.47
CA ASP A 84 -20.15 -6.65 -11.84
C ASP A 84 -19.13 -7.01 -10.74
N TRP A 85 -17.87 -6.63 -10.94
CA TRP A 85 -16.78 -6.81 -9.98
C TRP A 85 -17.05 -6.12 -8.63
N SER A 86 -17.85 -5.05 -8.62
CA SER A 86 -18.14 -4.27 -7.41
C SER A 86 -18.84 -5.08 -6.33
N ARG A 87 -19.39 -6.25 -6.71
CA ARG A 87 -20.05 -7.21 -5.82
C ARG A 87 -19.45 -8.62 -5.87
N ARG A 88 -18.29 -8.79 -6.50
CA ARG A 88 -17.60 -10.06 -6.73
C ARG A 88 -16.10 -9.96 -6.37
N PRO A 89 -15.75 -9.73 -5.09
CA PRO A 89 -14.37 -9.58 -4.65
C PRO A 89 -13.45 -10.78 -4.98
N THR A 90 -14.01 -11.98 -5.17
CA THR A 90 -13.23 -13.17 -5.57
C THR A 90 -13.47 -13.59 -7.03
N PHE A 91 -14.09 -12.72 -7.83
CA PHE A 91 -14.38 -12.93 -9.26
C PHE A 91 -15.28 -14.15 -9.55
N GLN A 92 -16.13 -14.55 -8.60
CA GLN A 92 -17.09 -15.64 -8.79
C GLN A 92 -18.28 -15.22 -9.68
N PRO A 93 -19.00 -16.17 -10.31
CA PRO A 93 -20.10 -15.85 -11.22
C PRO A 93 -21.31 -15.18 -10.53
N GLU A 94 -21.56 -15.49 -9.26
CA GLU A 94 -22.69 -14.94 -8.50
C GLU A 94 -22.23 -13.77 -7.62
N PRO A 95 -23.11 -12.76 -7.36
CA PRO A 95 -22.79 -11.70 -6.42
C PRO A 95 -22.50 -12.28 -5.02
N GLU A 96 -21.31 -12.00 -4.50
CA GLU A 96 -20.85 -12.51 -3.21
C GLU A 96 -21.26 -11.59 -2.07
N ILE A 97 -21.41 -10.29 -2.33
CA ILE A 97 -21.77 -9.30 -1.30
C ILE A 97 -23.12 -8.63 -1.55
N SER A 98 -23.72 -8.11 -0.48
CA SER A 98 -25.02 -7.43 -0.49
C SER A 98 -25.07 -6.29 -1.51
N LYS A 99 -26.26 -5.99 -2.05
CA LYS A 99 -26.50 -4.80 -2.89
C LYS A 99 -26.30 -3.47 -2.14
N HIS A 100 -26.25 -3.53 -0.81
CA HIS A 100 -25.93 -2.40 0.06
C HIS A 100 -24.44 -2.30 0.37
N ALA A 101 -23.62 -3.19 -0.19
CA ALA A 101 -22.18 -3.18 -0.02
C ALA A 101 -21.47 -3.06 -1.37
N PHE A 102 -20.25 -2.55 -1.34
CA PHE A 102 -19.42 -2.41 -2.53
C PHE A 102 -17.92 -2.54 -2.17
N VAL A 103 -17.14 -2.96 -3.15
CA VAL A 103 -15.68 -3.08 -3.04
C VAL A 103 -15.03 -1.70 -3.10
N LEU A 104 -14.23 -1.33 -2.11
CA LEU A 104 -13.41 -0.12 -2.07
C LEU A 104 -11.98 -0.34 -2.59
N SER A 105 -11.52 -1.60 -2.62
CA SER A 105 -10.20 -1.94 -3.13
C SER A 105 -10.12 -3.33 -3.73
N ASN A 106 -9.36 -3.46 -4.81
CA ASN A 106 -9.12 -4.73 -5.48
C ASN A 106 -7.91 -5.43 -4.86
N PRO A 107 -8.01 -6.73 -4.56
CA PRO A 107 -6.90 -7.45 -3.95
C PRO A 107 -5.80 -7.66 -5.00
N ASN A 108 -4.54 -7.70 -4.57
CA ASN A 108 -3.51 -8.39 -5.37
C ASN A 108 -3.83 -9.91 -5.37
N ILE A 109 -3.22 -10.74 -6.23
CA ILE A 109 -3.58 -12.16 -6.50
C ILE A 109 -3.78 -13.04 -5.24
N TYR A 110 -3.23 -12.64 -4.08
CA TYR A 110 -3.41 -13.26 -2.75
C TYR A 110 -3.81 -12.27 -1.64
N GLY A 111 -4.46 -11.17 -2.00
CA GLY A 111 -4.64 -9.99 -1.16
C GLY A 111 -6.02 -9.87 -0.52
N THR A 112 -6.18 -8.79 0.24
CA THR A 112 -7.41 -8.44 0.94
C THR A 112 -8.12 -7.29 0.22
N SER A 113 -9.35 -7.52 -0.26
CA SER A 113 -10.24 -6.47 -0.73
C SER A 113 -10.84 -5.74 0.46
N LEU A 114 -10.98 -4.42 0.39
CA LEU A 114 -11.72 -3.68 1.38
C LEU A 114 -13.17 -3.53 0.90
N ILE A 115 -14.14 -3.92 1.72
CA ILE A 115 -15.57 -3.85 1.38
C ILE A 115 -16.25 -2.91 2.36
N TYR A 116 -17.13 -2.04 1.87
CA TYR A 116 -17.96 -1.19 2.73
C TYR A 116 -19.42 -1.57 2.60
N ASP A 117 -20.10 -1.74 3.73
CA ASP A 117 -21.55 -1.94 3.79
C ASP A 117 -22.25 -0.68 4.29
N THR A 118 -23.14 -0.13 3.46
CA THR A 118 -23.90 1.08 3.79
C THR A 118 -24.92 0.84 4.91
N THR A 119 -25.32 -0.41 5.17
CA THR A 119 -26.29 -0.74 6.21
C THR A 119 -25.66 -0.72 7.60
N SER A 120 -24.52 -1.40 7.74
CA SER A 120 -23.78 -1.46 9.01
C SER A 120 -22.81 -0.28 9.21
N GLU A 121 -22.55 0.52 8.17
CA GLU A 121 -21.57 1.61 8.13
C GLU A 121 -20.14 1.17 8.50
N LYS A 122 -19.81 -0.09 8.19
CA LYS A 122 -18.53 -0.72 8.55
C LYS A 122 -17.72 -1.13 7.33
N LEU A 123 -16.41 -1.22 7.55
CA LEU A 123 -15.47 -1.80 6.62
C LEU A 123 -15.20 -3.26 6.98
N LEU A 124 -15.12 -4.10 5.97
CA LEU A 124 -14.74 -5.50 6.05
C LEU A 124 -13.50 -5.73 5.18
N PRO A 125 -12.34 -6.05 5.78
CA PRO A 125 -11.22 -6.62 5.06
C PRO A 125 -11.57 -8.04 4.63
N TRP A 126 -11.68 -8.26 3.33
CA TRP A 126 -12.07 -9.52 2.71
C TRP A 126 -10.85 -10.21 2.09
N GLU A 127 -10.42 -11.33 2.64
CA GLU A 127 -9.33 -12.12 2.08
C GLU A 127 -9.83 -12.98 0.92
N ALA A 128 -9.24 -12.79 -0.27
CA ALA A 128 -9.64 -13.58 -1.44
C ALA A 128 -9.34 -15.09 -1.29
N TRP A 129 -8.40 -15.47 -0.40
CA TRP A 129 -7.95 -16.85 -0.17
C TRP A 129 -7.81 -17.23 1.32
N GLY A 130 -8.79 -16.83 2.16
CA GLY A 130 -8.88 -17.22 3.57
C GLY A 130 -10.04 -18.20 3.84
N LYS A 131 -9.74 -19.36 4.45
CA LYS A 131 -10.61 -20.50 4.87
C LYS A 131 -11.14 -21.52 3.83
N HIS A 132 -10.88 -21.41 2.53
CA HIS A 132 -11.39 -22.40 1.55
C HIS A 132 -10.39 -22.97 0.54
N VAL A 133 -9.10 -23.00 0.88
CA VAL A 133 -8.09 -23.67 0.02
C VAL A 133 -7.75 -25.05 0.58
N ASP A 134 -8.77 -25.86 0.83
CA ASP A 134 -8.61 -27.30 0.77
C ASP A 134 -9.47 -27.80 -0.38
N LEU A 135 -8.79 -28.36 -1.38
CA LEU A 135 -9.37 -29.13 -2.46
C LEU A 135 -10.43 -30.09 -1.89
N GLU A 136 -11.64 -30.01 -2.42
CA GLU A 136 -12.79 -30.89 -2.13
C GLU A 136 -13.46 -30.73 -0.75
N ILE A 137 -14.22 -29.65 -0.52
CA ILE A 137 -15.29 -29.67 0.51
C ILE A 137 -16.56 -29.01 -0.03
N ALA A 138 -17.68 -29.70 0.26
CA ALA A 138 -19.05 -29.46 -0.16
C ALA A 138 -19.57 -28.04 0.15
N GLU A 139 -20.66 -27.68 -0.55
CA GLU A 139 -21.58 -26.58 -0.25
C GLU A 139 -21.72 -26.37 1.27
N ILE A 140 -20.97 -25.44 1.83
CA ILE A 140 -21.08 -25.02 3.23
C ILE A 140 -21.53 -23.57 3.22
N GLU A 141 -22.51 -23.32 4.07
CA GLU A 141 -23.13 -22.04 4.37
C GLU A 141 -22.14 -20.88 4.38
N ASN A 142 -22.58 -19.78 3.77
CA ASN A 142 -21.84 -18.55 3.64
C ASN A 142 -21.16 -18.17 4.98
N PRO A 143 -19.82 -18.07 5.06
CA PRO A 143 -19.08 -17.92 6.31
C PRO A 143 -19.19 -16.52 6.94
N PHE A 144 -20.25 -15.76 6.63
CA PHE A 144 -20.50 -14.42 7.13
C PHE A 144 -20.84 -14.39 8.61
N GLU A 145 -19.81 -14.23 9.43
CA GLU A 145 -19.96 -13.51 10.69
C GLU A 145 -19.40 -12.10 10.48
N MET A 146 -20.26 -11.08 10.59
CA MET A 146 -19.89 -9.65 10.57
C MET A 146 -18.98 -9.24 11.76
N ASP A 147 -18.35 -10.19 12.43
CA ASP A 147 -17.54 -10.02 13.63
C ASP A 147 -16.19 -9.36 13.30
N ASP A 148 -15.70 -9.52 12.06
CA ASP A 148 -14.49 -8.85 11.58
C ASP A 148 -14.74 -7.47 10.95
N ALA A 149 -16.00 -7.12 10.69
CA ALA A 149 -16.37 -5.81 10.17
C ALA A 149 -16.25 -4.74 11.27
N LYS A 150 -15.44 -3.72 11.00
CA LYS A 150 -15.09 -2.67 11.97
C LYS A 150 -15.51 -1.28 11.50
N PRO A 151 -15.76 -0.34 12.42
CA PRO A 151 -15.91 1.06 12.07
C PRO A 151 -14.72 1.56 11.24
N VAL A 152 -14.98 2.51 10.33
CA VAL A 152 -13.99 3.02 9.37
C VAL A 152 -12.70 3.46 10.07
N GLU A 153 -12.82 4.17 11.18
CA GLU A 153 -11.72 4.73 11.95
C GLU A 153 -10.83 3.66 12.56
N GLN A 154 -11.36 2.47 12.84
CA GLN A 154 -10.57 1.36 13.40
C GLN A 154 -9.72 0.66 12.35
N ILE A 155 -9.98 0.88 11.06
CA ILE A 155 -9.19 0.34 9.94
C ILE A 155 -8.31 1.43 9.33
N MET A 156 -8.92 2.50 8.83
CA MET A 156 -8.20 3.57 8.13
C MET A 156 -7.44 4.50 9.08
N GLY A 157 -7.90 4.69 10.31
CA GLY A 157 -7.22 5.54 11.30
C GLY A 157 -5.78 5.08 11.59
N PRO A 158 -5.57 3.80 11.98
CA PRO A 158 -4.23 3.25 12.15
C PRO A 158 -3.37 3.29 10.88
N TRP A 159 -3.98 3.22 9.70
CA TRP A 159 -3.26 3.33 8.44
C TRP A 159 -2.71 4.74 8.22
N ILE A 160 -3.55 5.75 8.41
CA ILE A 160 -3.17 7.16 8.32
C ILE A 160 -2.09 7.48 9.37
N GLU A 161 -2.24 7.00 10.61
CA GLU A 161 -1.24 7.19 11.67
C GLU A 161 0.13 6.65 11.27
N LYS A 162 0.18 5.43 10.71
CA LYS A 162 1.44 4.82 10.24
C LYS A 162 2.07 5.57 9.07
N LEU A 163 1.25 6.07 8.13
CA LEU A 163 1.72 6.92 7.04
C LEU A 163 2.30 8.24 7.57
N LEU A 164 1.62 8.89 8.52
CA LEU A 164 2.08 10.14 9.13
C LEU A 164 3.40 9.96 9.90
N ARG A 165 3.55 8.84 10.60
CA ARG A 165 4.80 8.47 11.30
C ARG A 165 5.93 8.02 10.39
N LEU A 166 5.65 7.90 9.09
CA LEU A 166 6.55 7.31 8.10
C LEU A 166 6.92 5.85 8.46
N ASP A 167 6.05 5.16 9.21
CA ASP A 167 6.18 3.71 9.47
C ASP A 167 5.85 2.92 8.19
N TRP A 168 4.99 3.48 7.35
CA TRP A 168 4.61 3.00 6.04
C TRP A 168 5.05 4.02 5.00
N VAL A 169 6.20 3.79 4.38
CA VAL A 169 6.68 4.50 3.18
C VAL A 169 6.72 3.46 2.07
N PRO A 170 6.39 3.71 0.78
CA PRO A 170 6.24 2.67 -0.26
C PRO A 170 7.58 2.05 -0.68
N PHE A 171 8.64 2.46 -0.02
CA PHE A 171 9.96 1.83 -0.04
C PHE A 171 10.18 1.00 1.23
N GLY A 172 9.08 0.64 1.90
CA GLY A 172 9.03 0.27 3.28
C GLY A 172 7.89 -0.70 3.60
N GLU A 173 8.03 -1.90 4.12
CA GLU A 173 9.07 -2.90 4.04
C GLU A 173 10.52 -2.39 4.04
N GLU A 174 10.88 -1.53 4.98
CA GLU A 174 12.28 -1.21 5.21
C GLU A 174 12.93 -2.50 5.73
N LEU A 175 14.24 -2.45 5.83
CA LEU A 175 14.98 -3.16 6.84
C LEU A 175 14.41 -2.80 8.23
N ILE A 176 13.23 -3.33 8.56
CA ILE A 176 12.52 -3.04 9.81
C ILE A 176 13.15 -3.91 10.88
N THR A 177 14.37 -3.53 11.23
CA THR A 177 14.87 -3.35 12.58
C THR A 177 16.27 -2.80 12.37
N GLU A 178 16.54 -1.56 12.80
CA GLU A 178 17.91 -1.22 13.18
C GLU A 178 18.35 -2.34 14.13
N PRO A 179 19.40 -3.11 13.80
CA PRO A 179 19.93 -4.06 14.77
C PRO A 179 20.34 -3.26 16.01
N ASP A 180 19.81 -3.66 17.17
CA ASP A 180 20.17 -3.09 18.46
C ASP A 180 21.71 -2.99 18.54
N GLU A 181 22.22 -1.82 18.93
CA GLU A 181 23.65 -1.57 19.11
C GLU A 181 24.29 -2.64 20.02
N ALA A 182 23.52 -3.20 20.97
CA ALA A 182 23.94 -4.30 21.82
C ALA A 182 24.07 -5.66 21.09
N ASN A 183 23.25 -5.91 20.07
CA ASN A 183 23.33 -7.13 19.24
C ASN A 183 24.54 -7.08 18.29
N LEU A 184 24.88 -5.89 17.77
CA LEU A 184 26.06 -5.68 16.91
C LEU A 184 27.36 -5.96 17.67
N VAL A 185 27.47 -5.51 18.92
CA VAL A 185 28.66 -5.72 19.76
C VAL A 185 28.91 -7.22 20.07
N ALA A 186 27.86 -8.05 20.05
CA ALA A 186 27.94 -9.47 20.38
C ALA A 186 28.47 -10.36 19.23
N MET A 187 28.44 -9.90 17.97
CA MET A 187 28.73 -10.73 16.79
C MET A 187 30.18 -10.66 16.26
N LYS A 188 31.16 -10.40 17.14
CA LYS A 188 32.58 -10.25 16.78
C LYS A 188 33.18 -11.44 16.00
N GLY A 189 33.44 -11.23 14.71
CA GLY A 189 34.44 -11.97 13.93
C GLY A 189 34.48 -11.55 12.46
N ASP A 190 35.50 -10.78 12.05
CA ASP A 190 35.80 -10.30 10.68
C ASP A 190 34.60 -9.74 9.89
N VAL A 191 33.88 -8.83 10.56
CA VAL A 191 32.60 -8.20 10.14
C VAL A 191 32.76 -6.69 9.81
N ASP A 192 33.96 -6.12 9.93
CA ASP A 192 34.17 -4.65 9.99
C ASP A 192 33.82 -3.85 8.72
N VAL A 193 33.78 -4.47 7.53
CA VAL A 193 33.42 -3.76 6.28
C VAL A 193 31.92 -3.90 5.99
N LEU A 194 31.37 -5.11 6.14
CA LEU A 194 29.97 -5.39 5.88
C LEU A 194 29.05 -4.66 6.87
N GLU A 195 29.40 -4.59 8.16
CA GLU A 195 28.64 -3.82 9.16
C GLU A 195 28.64 -2.31 8.84
N HIS A 196 29.76 -1.77 8.37
CA HIS A 196 29.87 -0.35 8.03
C HIS A 196 28.98 0.03 6.84
N ASP A 197 28.90 -0.84 5.83
CA ASP A 197 28.11 -0.61 4.62
C ASP A 197 26.63 -0.98 4.79
N GLN A 198 26.30 -1.98 5.63
CA GLN A 198 24.94 -2.24 6.11
C GLN A 198 24.41 -1.07 6.94
N LEU A 199 25.24 -0.51 7.85
CA LEU A 199 24.93 0.73 8.55
C LEU A 199 24.75 1.90 7.58
N ARG A 200 25.49 1.96 6.47
CA ARG A 200 25.35 3.02 5.45
C ARG A 200 24.04 2.91 4.67
N PHE A 201 23.63 1.69 4.33
CA PHE A 201 22.36 1.41 3.64
C PHE A 201 21.17 1.67 4.57
N ILE A 202 21.22 1.20 5.83
CA ILE A 202 20.19 1.45 6.87
C ILE A 202 20.10 2.94 7.24
N LYS A 203 21.23 3.65 7.36
CA LYS A 203 21.26 5.11 7.59
C LYS A 203 20.71 5.91 6.40
N SER A 204 20.68 5.30 5.23
CA SER A 204 20.08 5.86 4.01
C SER A 204 18.64 5.38 3.87
N SER A 205 17.82 5.60 4.90
CA SER A 205 16.38 5.38 4.83
C SER A 205 15.69 6.56 4.13
N LEU A 206 14.67 6.29 3.30
CA LEU A 206 13.86 7.35 2.70
C LEU A 206 13.11 8.17 3.77
N ARG A 207 12.82 7.59 4.94
CA ARG A 207 12.31 8.33 6.10
C ARG A 207 13.22 9.51 6.45
N ASN A 208 14.54 9.32 6.43
CA ASN A 208 15.49 10.40 6.71
C ASN A 208 15.43 11.52 5.66
N VAL A 209 15.02 11.22 4.42
CA VAL A 209 14.80 12.21 3.37
C VAL A 209 13.58 13.07 3.70
N TYR A 210 12.45 12.46 4.11
CA TYR A 210 11.27 13.19 4.57
C TYR A 210 11.57 14.07 5.78
N LEU A 211 12.24 13.52 6.81
CA LEU A 211 12.62 14.28 8.01
C LEU A 211 13.56 15.45 7.67
N ALA A 212 14.56 15.22 6.79
CA ALA A 212 15.47 16.26 6.35
C ALA A 212 14.80 17.32 5.47
N ALA A 213 13.65 16.99 4.87
CA ALA A 213 12.79 17.91 4.13
C ALA A 213 11.74 18.60 5.02
N GLY A 214 11.75 18.37 6.34
CA GLY A 214 10.88 19.07 7.29
C GLY A 214 9.57 18.34 7.62
N TRP A 215 9.43 17.07 7.26
CA TRP A 215 8.30 16.26 7.71
C TRP A 215 8.36 16.02 9.22
N ASN A 216 7.24 16.21 9.92
CA ASN A 216 7.12 15.92 11.35
C ASN A 216 6.43 14.57 11.57
N ASP A 217 7.23 13.53 11.78
CA ASP A 217 6.80 12.15 12.05
C ASP A 217 6.19 11.95 13.45
N THR A 218 6.27 12.94 14.35
CA THR A 218 5.62 12.91 15.67
C THR A 218 4.24 13.59 15.68
N ALA A 219 3.81 14.14 14.53
CA ALA A 219 2.52 14.78 14.40
C ALA A 219 1.37 13.75 14.47
N ASN A 220 0.23 14.19 15.02
CA ASN A 220 -0.99 13.37 15.10
C ASN A 220 -1.97 13.67 13.96
N ASP A 221 -1.66 14.63 13.10
CA ASP A 221 -2.51 15.07 11.99
C ASP A 221 -1.65 15.55 10.80
N LEU A 222 -2.24 15.45 9.61
CA LEU A 222 -1.56 15.76 8.35
C LEU A 222 -1.11 17.23 8.24
N GLU A 223 -1.91 18.17 8.75
CA GLU A 223 -1.58 19.60 8.68
C GLU A 223 -0.34 19.92 9.50
N THR A 224 -0.23 19.34 10.70
CA THR A 224 0.96 19.46 11.55
C THR A 224 2.15 18.73 10.96
N ALA A 225 1.95 17.54 10.36
CA ALA A 225 3.02 16.74 9.77
C ALA A 225 3.71 17.47 8.60
N LYS A 226 2.92 18.11 7.73
CA LYS A 226 3.41 18.80 6.52
C LYS A 226 3.79 20.27 6.73
N LYS A 227 3.56 20.83 7.92
CA LYS A 227 3.63 22.28 8.16
C LYS A 227 4.96 22.91 7.74
N GLU A 228 6.06 22.20 7.98
CA GLU A 228 7.42 22.64 7.68
C GLU A 228 8.03 21.85 6.52
N PHE A 229 7.24 20.99 5.88
CA PHE A 229 7.70 20.12 4.81
C PHE A 229 7.87 20.91 3.50
N ASP A 230 9.05 20.82 2.91
CA ASP A 230 9.40 21.39 1.62
C ASP A 230 9.46 20.26 0.58
N GLY A 231 8.43 20.18 -0.27
CA GLY A 231 8.30 19.17 -1.31
C GLY A 231 9.38 19.27 -2.40
N ASP A 232 9.85 20.48 -2.73
CA ASP A 232 10.93 20.67 -3.71
C ASP A 232 12.26 20.18 -3.13
N LEU A 233 12.52 20.50 -1.85
CA LEU A 233 13.67 19.99 -1.12
C LEU A 233 13.61 18.47 -0.98
N PHE A 234 12.43 17.89 -0.74
CA PHE A 234 12.23 16.45 -0.71
C PHE A 234 12.63 15.79 -2.03
N GLU A 235 12.15 16.28 -3.18
CA GLU A 235 12.51 15.69 -4.48
C GLU A 235 14.00 15.79 -4.77
N ILE A 236 14.64 16.92 -4.43
CA ILE A 236 16.11 17.06 -4.55
C ILE A 236 16.82 16.01 -3.69
N LYS A 237 16.45 15.91 -2.40
CA LYS A 237 17.08 14.97 -1.47
C LYS A 237 16.78 13.51 -1.81
N LYS A 238 15.59 13.22 -2.37
CA LYS A 238 15.20 11.90 -2.85
C LYS A 238 16.06 11.47 -4.03
N LEU A 239 16.32 12.36 -4.99
CA LEU A 239 17.23 12.08 -6.11
C LEU A 239 18.67 11.86 -5.63
N GLU A 240 19.15 12.68 -4.69
CA GLU A 240 20.46 12.48 -4.04
C GLU A 240 20.53 11.13 -3.32
N TRP A 241 19.47 10.78 -2.59
CA TRP A 241 19.33 9.51 -1.89
C TRP A 241 19.35 8.33 -2.86
N MET A 242 18.52 8.35 -3.91
CA MET A 242 18.48 7.30 -4.94
C MET A 242 19.86 7.10 -5.57
N LYS A 243 20.56 8.17 -5.93
CA LYS A 243 21.90 8.10 -6.51
C LYS A 243 22.89 7.44 -5.54
N ARG A 244 22.91 7.84 -4.27
CA ARG A 244 23.79 7.24 -3.25
C ARG A 244 23.46 5.78 -3.00
N THR A 245 22.18 5.43 -2.94
CA THR A 245 21.73 4.05 -2.80
C THR A 245 22.21 3.21 -3.98
N GLN A 246 22.08 3.71 -5.22
CA GLN A 246 22.60 3.02 -6.40
C GLN A 246 24.11 2.84 -6.35
N GLU A 247 24.89 3.87 -5.99
CA GLU A 247 26.35 3.78 -5.86
C GLU A 247 26.77 2.69 -4.84
N ILE A 248 26.03 2.56 -3.72
CA ILE A 248 26.26 1.50 -2.72
C ILE A 248 25.95 0.11 -3.30
N LEU A 249 24.85 -0.03 -4.05
CA LEU A 249 24.46 -1.29 -4.68
C LEU A 249 25.45 -1.71 -5.78
N ASP A 250 25.91 -0.77 -6.60
CA ASP A 250 26.90 -1.01 -7.65
C ASP A 250 28.23 -1.47 -7.05
N GLN A 251 28.68 -0.82 -5.96
CA GLN A 251 29.89 -1.22 -5.24
C GLN A 251 29.76 -2.64 -4.65
N ALA A 252 28.62 -2.95 -4.01
CA ALA A 252 28.35 -4.29 -3.49
C ALA A 252 28.42 -5.36 -4.60
N TYR A 253 27.90 -5.04 -5.79
CA TYR A 253 27.98 -5.91 -6.95
C TYR A 253 29.43 -6.13 -7.43
N ASP A 254 30.22 -5.06 -7.57
CA ASP A 254 31.63 -5.11 -7.99
C ASP A 254 32.50 -5.92 -7.01
N GLU A 255 32.17 -5.88 -5.73
CA GLU A 255 32.81 -6.65 -4.67
C GLU A 255 32.37 -8.13 -4.62
N GLY A 256 31.49 -8.55 -5.54
CA GLY A 256 31.06 -9.93 -5.69
C GLY A 256 30.07 -10.38 -4.60
N TRP A 257 29.31 -9.45 -4.02
CA TRP A 257 28.29 -9.81 -3.04
C TRP A 257 27.22 -10.64 -3.74
N THR A 258 27.00 -11.86 -3.25
CA THR A 258 25.86 -12.66 -3.72
C THR A 258 24.59 -12.03 -3.16
N TRP A 259 23.64 -11.70 -4.03
CA TRP A 259 22.35 -11.12 -3.62
C TRP A 259 21.62 -11.97 -2.56
N SER A 260 21.85 -13.29 -2.54
CA SER A 260 21.36 -14.17 -1.47
C SER A 260 21.98 -13.86 -0.10
N ARG A 261 23.26 -13.49 -0.04
CA ARG A 261 23.98 -13.08 1.18
C ARG A 261 23.52 -11.71 1.63
N ILE A 262 23.34 -10.76 0.71
CA ILE A 262 22.70 -9.46 0.99
C ILE A 262 21.30 -9.69 1.57
N ARG A 263 20.47 -10.51 0.93
CA ARG A 263 19.09 -10.79 1.36
C ARG A 263 19.02 -11.55 2.68
N THR A 264 19.96 -12.43 2.96
CA THR A 264 20.00 -13.22 4.21
C THR A 264 20.52 -12.38 5.36
N ASP A 265 21.63 -11.66 5.16
CA ASP A 265 22.27 -10.86 6.20
C ASP A 265 21.47 -9.59 6.53
N LEU A 266 20.64 -9.12 5.59
CA LEU A 266 19.69 -8.02 5.78
C LEU A 266 18.27 -8.47 6.18
N GLY A 267 18.00 -9.77 6.31
CA GLY A 267 16.65 -10.27 6.64
C GLY A 267 15.57 -9.98 5.59
N LEU A 268 15.95 -9.76 4.32
CA LEU A 268 15.05 -9.46 3.20
C LEU A 268 14.52 -10.73 2.50
N ALA A 269 15.00 -11.91 2.89
CA ALA A 269 14.55 -13.18 2.35
C ALA A 269 13.04 -13.38 2.57
N ASN A 270 12.30 -13.58 1.48
CA ASN A 270 10.83 -13.80 1.41
C ASN A 270 9.94 -12.56 1.57
N SER A 271 10.48 -11.37 1.36
CA SER A 271 9.65 -10.16 1.31
C SER A 271 9.21 -9.82 -0.12
N GLY A 272 7.99 -9.30 -0.30
CA GLY A 272 7.50 -8.82 -1.60
C GLY A 272 8.36 -7.71 -2.21
N LYS A 273 9.30 -7.17 -1.41
CA LYS A 273 10.31 -6.15 -1.69
C LYS A 273 11.30 -6.45 -2.84
N VAL A 274 11.55 -7.71 -3.16
CA VAL A 274 12.58 -8.07 -4.15
C VAL A 274 12.15 -7.67 -5.57
N THR A 275 10.86 -7.75 -5.86
CA THR A 275 10.28 -7.48 -7.17
C THR A 275 10.39 -6.01 -7.59
N ILE A 276 10.26 -5.07 -6.64
CA ILE A 276 10.33 -3.62 -6.91
C ILE A 276 11.75 -3.20 -7.31
N LEU A 277 12.78 -3.81 -6.72
CA LEU A 277 14.17 -3.58 -7.13
C LEU A 277 14.47 -4.18 -8.52
N ASP A 278 13.87 -5.33 -8.84
CA ASP A 278 14.02 -5.97 -10.15
C ASP A 278 13.28 -5.18 -11.26
N ASP A 279 12.14 -4.54 -10.96
CA ASP A 279 11.34 -3.77 -11.92
C ASP A 279 11.98 -2.41 -12.30
N TRP A 280 12.87 -1.86 -11.47
CA TRP A 280 13.45 -0.52 -11.68
C TRP A 280 14.83 -0.53 -12.38
N LEU A 281 15.42 -1.70 -12.60
CA LEU A 281 16.62 -1.83 -13.41
C LEU A 281 16.24 -1.63 -14.90
N PRO A 282 17.01 -0.89 -15.71
CA PRO A 282 16.75 -0.75 -17.14
C PRO A 282 16.74 -2.12 -17.85
N GLU A 283 15.94 -2.29 -18.91
CA GLU A 283 16.01 -3.47 -19.79
C GLU A 283 17.45 -3.63 -20.33
N GLY A 284 18.18 -4.60 -19.78
CA GLY A 284 19.62 -4.79 -20.00
C GLY A 284 20.42 -5.04 -18.72
N GLU A 285 19.94 -4.54 -17.59
CA GLU A 285 20.44 -4.82 -16.23
C GLU A 285 19.45 -5.63 -15.38
N GLN A 286 18.19 -5.73 -15.82
CA GLN A 286 17.27 -6.78 -15.37
C GLN A 286 17.86 -8.16 -15.67
N MET A 287 18.08 -8.95 -14.62
CA MET A 287 18.54 -10.35 -14.62
C MET A 287 19.31 -10.82 -15.86
N ARG A 288 20.65 -10.83 -15.78
CA ARG A 288 21.44 -11.92 -16.40
C ARG A 288 21.37 -13.23 -15.57
N HIS A 289 20.26 -13.48 -14.89
CA HIS A 289 20.15 -14.50 -13.84
C HIS A 289 19.08 -15.55 -14.12
N ILE A 290 19.07 -16.15 -15.33
CA ILE A 290 19.02 -17.62 -15.50
C ILE A 290 19.86 -17.94 -16.73
N GLY A 291 21.13 -18.30 -16.53
CA GLY A 291 21.86 -19.07 -17.53
C GLY A 291 21.40 -20.52 -17.44
N LEU A 292 20.98 -21.09 -18.57
CA LEU A 292 20.93 -22.55 -18.76
C LEU A 292 22.30 -23.19 -18.47
#